data_AF-A0A223V2N6-F1
#
_entry.id   AF-A0A223V2N6-F1
#
_cell.length_a   1.000
_cell.length_b   1.000
_cell.length_c   1.000
_cell.angle_alpha   90.00
_cell.angle_beta   90.00
_cell.angle_gamma   90.00
#
_symmetry.space_group_name_H-M   'P 1'
#
loop_
_entity.id
_entity.type
_entity.pdbx_description
1 polymer ?
#
loop_
_entity_poly.entity_id
_entity_poly.type
_entity_poly.pdbx_seq_one_letter_code
_entity_poly.pdbx_strand_id
1 'polypeptide(L)'
;MKKYNLYILTLAGLMVLFNACKDEDLVILPEWESGVHAYTIVADGSASDFKDQETDIPITFNMKWKSIDKENTVNKIELYVLFNEPYIDLDGNPKTAAHGGDEGILWATLEGGDVPTNAEFTNFTITQDEVYQLYSGATYDYENGNGEVPVYANPDAPERDADTRPFIPGDTFSMKWILYTDDGRVFDSWSPSVCTEFPEANCSINWTIVCAETIANPPGDYVLSLEDDYGDGWNGAALQVIVDGVATDYTIDDGFSDTYTVTVPDGTSTLTFGFVSGDYDSEVIFTITSPKGNVIASADGTVTPPAEGELTLDLCLE
;
A
#
# COMPACT_ATOMS: atom_id res chain seq x y z
N MET A 1 52.52 63.35 15.66
CA MET A 1 51.34 63.19 16.55
C MET A 1 50.01 63.62 15.91
N LYS A 2 49.93 64.69 15.08
CA LYS A 2 48.64 65.12 14.49
C LYS A 2 48.00 64.18 13.44
N LYS A 3 48.78 63.42 12.66
CA LYS A 3 48.23 62.49 11.64
C LYS A 3 47.64 61.21 12.25
N TYR A 4 48.21 60.69 13.33
CA TYR A 4 47.71 59.48 14.00
C TYR A 4 46.36 59.69 14.71
N ASN A 5 46.09 60.88 15.26
CA ASN A 5 44.80 61.20 15.85
C ASN A 5 43.66 61.23 14.81
N LEU A 6 43.94 61.65 13.57
CA LEU A 6 42.93 61.66 12.51
C LEU A 6 42.55 60.23 12.10
N TYR A 7 43.54 59.32 11.99
CA TYR A 7 43.29 57.92 11.66
C TYR A 7 42.56 57.16 12.79
N ILE A 8 42.87 57.46 14.06
CA ILE A 8 42.19 56.87 15.22
C ILE A 8 40.74 57.36 15.31
N LEU A 9 40.47 58.65 15.03
CA LEU A 9 39.11 59.20 14.98
C LEU A 9 38.29 58.64 13.80
N THR A 10 38.91 58.40 12.64
CA THR A 10 38.22 57.75 11.51
C THR A 10 37.95 56.25 11.77
N LEU A 11 38.85 55.56 12.47
CA LEU A 11 38.67 54.14 12.81
C LEU A 11 37.61 53.97 13.91
N ALA A 12 37.55 54.88 14.88
CA ALA A 12 36.50 54.95 15.89
C ALA A 12 35.14 55.33 15.27
N GLY A 13 35.11 56.26 14.31
CA GLY A 13 33.90 56.59 13.54
C GLY A 13 33.39 55.43 12.68
N LEU A 14 34.27 54.63 12.10
CA LEU A 14 33.89 53.42 11.36
C LEU A 14 33.35 52.32 12.30
N MET A 15 33.95 52.12 13.49
CA MET A 15 33.45 51.12 14.47
C MET A 15 32.06 51.47 15.05
N VAL A 16 31.71 52.76 15.13
CA VAL A 16 30.37 53.20 15.56
C VAL A 16 29.32 52.93 14.48
N LEU A 17 29.69 52.92 13.19
CA LEU A 17 28.78 52.57 12.09
C LEU A 17 28.49 51.06 11.99
N PHE A 18 29.35 50.21 12.55
CA PHE A 18 29.09 48.76 12.66
C PHE A 18 28.35 48.36 13.94
N ASN A 19 28.18 49.29 14.88
CA ASN A 19 27.33 49.16 16.08
C ASN A 19 26.11 50.10 16.01
N ALA A 20 25.65 50.43 14.79
CA ALA A 20 24.24 50.78 14.67
C ALA A 20 23.48 49.51 15.07
N CYS A 21 22.89 49.51 16.28
CA CYS A 21 21.93 48.50 16.69
C CYS A 21 21.01 48.27 15.50
N LYS A 22 21.06 47.10 14.88
CA LYS A 22 19.93 46.65 14.07
C LYS A 22 18.78 46.67 15.05
N ASP A 23 17.82 47.55 14.79
CA ASP A 23 16.59 47.60 15.53
C ASP A 23 15.87 46.28 15.26
N GLU A 24 16.06 45.30 16.14
CA GLU A 24 15.43 43.98 16.03
C GLU A 24 13.90 44.11 16.03
N ASP A 25 13.36 45.24 16.50
CA ASP A 25 11.92 45.57 16.44
C ASP A 25 11.42 45.79 14.99
N LEU A 26 12.32 45.99 14.02
CA LEU A 26 11.99 46.06 12.59
C LEU A 26 12.11 44.70 11.88
N VAL A 27 12.59 43.66 12.57
CA VAL A 27 12.45 42.28 12.11
C VAL A 27 11.05 41.84 12.49
N ILE A 28 10.11 42.07 11.58
CA ILE A 28 8.76 41.51 11.69
C ILE A 28 8.92 40.00 11.51
N LEU A 29 9.18 39.28 12.60
CA LEU A 29 9.01 37.84 12.62
C LEU A 29 7.51 37.60 12.41
N PRO A 30 7.11 36.74 11.46
CA PRO A 30 5.72 36.34 11.38
C PRO A 30 5.31 35.78 12.74
N GLU A 31 4.12 36.16 13.20
CA GLU A 31 3.52 35.51 14.36
C GLU A 31 3.37 34.03 14.00
N TRP A 32 3.98 33.15 14.81
CA TRP A 32 3.90 31.72 14.55
C TRP A 32 2.45 31.31 14.76
N GLU A 33 1.78 30.92 13.68
CA GLU A 33 0.41 30.42 13.76
C GLU A 33 0.42 29.02 14.38
N SER A 34 -0.53 28.77 15.28
CA SER A 34 -0.75 27.43 15.83
C SER A 34 -1.10 26.44 14.72
N GLY A 35 -0.59 25.22 14.82
CA GLY A 35 -0.85 24.15 13.87
C GLY A 35 -1.37 22.89 14.54
N VAL A 36 -2.19 22.14 13.80
CA VAL A 36 -2.61 20.79 14.15
C VAL A 36 -2.17 19.82 13.05
N HIS A 37 -1.92 18.57 13.42
CA HIS A 37 -1.71 17.47 12.47
C HIS A 37 -2.41 16.20 13.00
N ALA A 38 -2.42 15.15 12.19
CA ALA A 38 -2.88 13.84 12.65
C ALA A 38 -1.86 12.74 12.35
N TYR A 39 -2.13 11.58 12.94
CA TYR A 39 -1.36 10.38 12.80
C TYR A 39 -2.28 9.19 12.78
N THR A 40 -2.21 8.44 11.69
CA THR A 40 -3.03 7.25 11.47
C THR A 40 -2.13 6.06 11.19
N ILE A 41 -2.41 4.93 11.84
CA ILE A 41 -1.72 3.64 11.61
C ILE A 41 -2.74 2.52 11.54
N VAL A 42 -2.39 1.41 10.90
CA VAL A 42 -3.16 0.17 11.01
C VAL A 42 -3.11 -0.31 12.47
N ALA A 43 -4.26 -0.72 13.01
CA ALA A 43 -4.33 -1.23 14.38
C ALA A 43 -3.67 -2.60 14.49
N ASP A 44 -3.04 -2.88 15.64
CA ASP A 44 -2.43 -4.18 15.91
C ASP A 44 -3.45 -5.32 15.78
N GLY A 45 -3.13 -6.33 14.97
CA GLY A 45 -4.01 -7.48 14.70
C GLY A 45 -5.10 -7.24 13.65
N SER A 46 -5.16 -6.05 13.05
CA SER A 46 -5.97 -5.78 11.86
C SER A 46 -5.27 -6.27 10.60
N ALA A 47 -6.05 -6.55 9.54
CA ALA A 47 -5.51 -6.64 8.19
C ALA A 47 -4.87 -5.28 7.79
N SER A 48 -3.77 -5.33 7.04
CA SER A 48 -3.11 -4.14 6.48
C SER A 48 -3.72 -3.71 5.14
N ASP A 49 -4.29 -4.67 4.42
CA ASP A 49 -4.76 -4.55 3.05
C ASP A 49 -6.07 -5.32 2.88
N PHE A 50 -6.87 -4.91 1.90
CA PHE A 50 -8.04 -5.69 1.52
C PHE A 50 -7.58 -7.00 0.87
N LYS A 51 -8.35 -8.06 1.12
CA LYS A 51 -8.12 -9.38 0.52
C LYS A 51 -9.10 -9.57 -0.62
N ASP A 52 -8.57 -9.91 -1.80
CA ASP A 52 -9.37 -10.20 -2.98
C ASP A 52 -10.43 -11.28 -2.69
N GLN A 53 -11.67 -11.05 -3.10
CA GLN A 53 -12.85 -11.91 -2.87
C GLN A 53 -13.23 -12.16 -1.38
N GLU A 54 -12.49 -11.63 -0.41
CA GLU A 54 -12.80 -11.69 1.02
C GLU A 54 -13.31 -10.32 1.51
N THR A 55 -14.50 -9.93 1.05
CA THR A 55 -15.10 -8.61 1.31
C THR A 55 -15.47 -8.34 2.77
N ASP A 56 -15.58 -9.41 3.57
CA ASP A 56 -15.95 -9.36 4.99
C ASP A 56 -14.78 -9.04 5.93
N ILE A 57 -13.53 -9.04 5.45
CA ILE A 57 -12.34 -8.72 6.28
C ILE A 57 -12.15 -7.20 6.31
N PRO A 58 -12.35 -6.55 7.47
CA PRO A 58 -12.20 -5.11 7.54
C PRO A 58 -10.75 -4.70 7.89
N ILE A 59 -10.44 -3.43 7.62
CA ILE A 59 -9.22 -2.78 8.10
C ILE A 59 -9.61 -1.84 9.24
N THR A 60 -8.96 -1.99 10.38
CA THR A 60 -9.09 -1.09 11.52
C THR A 60 -7.87 -0.18 11.60
N PHE A 61 -8.12 1.12 11.68
CA PHE A 61 -7.10 2.13 11.83
C PHE A 61 -7.18 2.79 13.21
N ASN A 62 -6.02 3.11 13.78
CA ASN A 62 -5.88 3.97 14.95
C ASN A 62 -5.44 5.36 14.49
N MET A 63 -6.28 6.36 14.73
CA MET A 63 -5.99 7.77 14.41
C MET A 63 -5.94 8.62 15.67
N LYS A 64 -5.00 9.54 15.74
CA LYS A 64 -5.00 10.64 16.72
C LYS A 64 -4.71 11.96 16.03
N TRP A 65 -5.28 13.05 16.52
CA TRP A 65 -4.86 14.39 16.15
C TRP A 65 -4.00 14.99 17.25
N LYS A 66 -3.17 15.98 16.90
CA LYS A 66 -2.28 16.66 17.83
C LYS A 66 -2.17 18.13 17.49
N SER A 67 -2.39 18.98 18.49
CA SER A 67 -2.00 20.38 18.43
C SER A 67 -0.51 20.52 18.78
N ILE A 68 0.23 21.24 17.93
CA ILE A 68 1.69 21.40 18.03
C ILE A 68 2.05 22.20 19.30
N ASP A 69 1.29 23.24 19.60
CA ASP A 69 1.49 24.16 20.73
C ASP A 69 0.45 24.01 21.85
N LYS A 70 -0.57 23.15 21.64
CA LYS A 70 -1.70 22.90 22.56
C LYS A 70 -2.66 24.08 22.71
N GLU A 71 -2.64 25.02 21.77
CA GLU A 71 -3.56 26.16 21.78
C GLU A 71 -4.83 25.87 20.98
N ASN A 72 -4.70 25.12 19.87
CA ASN A 72 -5.83 24.76 19.02
C ASN A 72 -6.51 23.45 19.43
N THR A 73 -7.84 23.42 19.40
CA THR A 73 -8.62 22.21 19.62
C THR A 73 -9.36 21.81 18.35
N VAL A 74 -9.14 20.57 17.89
CA VAL A 74 -9.92 19.99 16.79
C VAL A 74 -11.31 19.62 17.32
N ASN A 75 -12.36 20.05 16.63
CA ASN A 75 -13.76 19.80 17.00
C ASN A 75 -14.56 19.05 15.92
N LYS A 76 -13.98 18.89 14.72
CA LYS A 76 -14.49 18.06 13.64
C LYS A 76 -13.34 17.47 12.81
N ILE A 77 -13.49 16.21 12.41
CA ILE A 77 -12.58 15.50 11.50
C ILE A 77 -13.43 14.90 10.38
N GLU A 78 -13.09 15.20 9.15
CA GLU A 78 -13.68 14.56 7.97
C GLU A 78 -12.67 13.59 7.36
N LEU A 79 -13.10 12.36 7.07
CA LEU A 79 -12.28 11.29 6.50
C LEU A 79 -12.71 11.05 5.06
N TYR A 80 -11.75 11.17 4.14
CA TYR A 80 -11.96 11.00 2.71
C TYR A 80 -11.23 9.77 2.22
N VAL A 81 -11.92 8.92 1.47
CA VAL A 81 -11.33 7.73 0.85
C VAL A 81 -11.11 8.04 -0.63
N LEU A 82 -9.94 7.66 -1.13
CA LEU A 82 -9.55 7.71 -2.53
C LEU A 82 -9.46 6.28 -3.05
N PHE A 83 -10.04 6.04 -4.21
CA PHE A 83 -9.91 4.78 -4.96
C PHE A 83 -9.24 5.08 -6.31
N ASN A 84 -8.09 4.43 -6.53
CA ASN A 84 -7.26 4.58 -7.71
C ASN A 84 -7.06 3.22 -8.40
N GLU A 85 -7.39 3.17 -9.69
CA GLU A 85 -7.28 1.96 -10.52
C GLU A 85 -6.17 2.13 -11.57
N PRO A 86 -5.15 1.27 -11.62
CA PRO A 86 -4.18 1.27 -12.70
C PRO A 86 -4.82 0.73 -13.99
N TYR A 87 -4.56 1.39 -15.12
CA TYR A 87 -5.00 0.91 -16.44
C TYR A 87 -3.97 1.24 -17.52
N ILE A 88 -4.11 0.61 -18.68
CA ILE A 88 -3.29 0.89 -19.85
C ILE A 88 -4.15 1.69 -20.85
N ASP A 89 -3.67 2.87 -21.24
CA ASP A 89 -4.36 3.68 -22.25
C ASP A 89 -4.24 3.09 -23.67
N LEU A 90 -4.95 3.68 -24.64
CA LEU A 90 -4.95 3.22 -26.04
C LEU A 90 -3.55 3.19 -26.67
N ASP A 91 -2.65 4.03 -26.18
CA ASP A 91 -1.26 4.15 -26.65
C ASP A 91 -0.32 3.16 -25.94
N GLY A 92 -0.84 2.34 -25.02
CA GLY A 92 -0.07 1.34 -24.27
C GLY A 92 0.66 1.91 -23.06
N ASN A 93 0.35 3.14 -22.61
CA ASN A 93 1.01 3.73 -21.45
C ASN A 93 0.26 3.38 -20.16
N PRO A 94 0.99 3.09 -19.07
CA PRO A 94 0.40 2.94 -17.76
C PRO A 94 -0.14 4.28 -17.25
N LYS A 95 -1.39 4.27 -16.81
CA LYS A 95 -2.14 5.39 -16.24
C LYS A 95 -2.83 4.96 -14.95
N THR A 96 -3.35 5.93 -14.22
CA THR A 96 -4.12 5.71 -13.00
C THR A 96 -5.42 6.49 -13.09
N ALA A 97 -6.53 5.78 -13.00
CA ALA A 97 -7.87 6.36 -12.90
C ALA A 97 -8.14 6.71 -11.44
N ALA A 98 -8.19 8.01 -11.12
CA ALA A 98 -8.52 8.50 -9.78
C ALA A 98 -10.03 8.74 -9.70
N HIS A 99 -10.78 7.71 -9.34
CA HIS A 99 -12.25 7.71 -9.39
C HIS A 99 -12.90 8.75 -8.45
N GLY A 100 -12.18 9.18 -7.41
CA GLY A 100 -12.60 10.25 -6.49
C GLY A 100 -11.93 11.61 -6.74
N GLY A 101 -11.19 11.76 -7.84
CA GLY A 101 -10.31 12.90 -8.06
C GLY A 101 -9.20 13.00 -7.01
N ASP A 102 -8.66 14.22 -6.83
CA ASP A 102 -7.52 14.46 -5.92
C ASP A 102 -7.91 14.44 -4.44
N GLU A 103 -9.18 14.70 -4.13
CA GLU A 103 -9.70 14.82 -2.76
C GLU A 103 -10.28 13.51 -2.22
N GLY A 104 -10.85 12.66 -3.09
CA GLY A 104 -11.60 11.47 -2.70
C GLY A 104 -13.06 11.78 -2.36
N ILE A 105 -13.77 10.78 -1.84
CA ILE A 105 -15.17 10.90 -1.40
C ILE A 105 -15.20 10.88 0.13
N LEU A 106 -16.01 11.77 0.72
CA LEU A 106 -16.25 11.81 2.17
C LEU A 106 -16.86 10.48 2.62
N TRP A 107 -16.13 9.74 3.45
CA TRP A 107 -16.56 8.47 4.02
C TRP A 107 -17.22 8.66 5.38
N ALA A 108 -16.56 9.40 6.29
CA ALA A 108 -17.02 9.56 7.65
C ALA A 108 -16.69 10.95 8.20
N THR A 109 -17.49 11.37 9.19
CA THR A 109 -17.31 12.63 9.91
C THR A 109 -17.36 12.36 11.40
N LEU A 110 -16.32 12.77 12.12
CA LEU A 110 -16.29 12.82 13.58
C LEU A 110 -16.58 14.26 14.00
N GLU A 111 -17.58 14.47 14.86
CA GLU A 111 -17.98 15.79 15.33
C GLU A 111 -18.25 15.79 16.83
N GLY A 112 -17.94 16.91 17.49
CA GLY A 112 -18.29 17.12 18.89
C GLY A 112 -17.62 16.09 19.81
N GLY A 113 -18.43 15.25 20.47
CA GLY A 113 -17.95 14.25 21.42
C GLY A 113 -17.25 13.04 20.80
N ASP A 114 -17.41 12.85 19.48
CA ASP A 114 -16.80 11.72 18.74
C ASP A 114 -15.37 12.04 18.29
N VAL A 115 -14.96 13.31 18.35
CA VAL A 115 -13.57 13.70 18.13
C VAL A 115 -12.74 13.30 19.35
N PRO A 116 -11.67 12.50 19.18
CA PRO A 116 -10.86 12.06 20.32
C PRO A 116 -10.22 13.25 21.03
N THR A 117 -9.83 13.05 22.28
CA THR A 117 -9.03 14.05 23.00
C THR A 117 -7.66 14.22 22.31
N ASN A 118 -7.07 15.42 22.39
CA ASN A 118 -5.75 15.71 21.85
C ASN A 118 -4.72 14.63 22.21
N ALA A 119 -4.05 14.08 21.19
CA ALA A 119 -3.04 13.01 21.27
C ALA A 119 -3.54 11.63 21.76
N GLU A 120 -4.85 11.40 21.86
CA GLU A 120 -5.45 10.09 22.15
C GLU A 120 -5.91 9.40 20.86
N PHE A 121 -5.71 8.09 20.79
CA PHE A 121 -6.16 7.30 19.64
C PHE A 121 -7.68 7.07 19.69
N THR A 122 -8.32 7.26 18.56
CA THR A 122 -9.62 6.69 18.22
C THR A 122 -9.43 5.58 17.19
N ASN A 123 -10.30 4.58 17.21
CA ASN A 123 -10.33 3.57 16.17
C ASN A 123 -11.52 3.79 15.25
N PHE A 124 -11.33 3.42 14.00
CA PHE A 124 -12.41 3.26 13.05
C PHE A 124 -12.06 2.11 12.11
N THR A 125 -13.11 1.50 11.57
CA THR A 125 -13.03 0.27 10.82
C THR A 125 -13.67 0.52 9.48
N ILE A 126 -12.97 0.20 8.40
CA ILE A 126 -13.47 0.33 7.02
C ILE A 126 -13.58 -1.06 6.38
N THR A 127 -14.67 -1.30 5.67
CA THR A 127 -14.88 -2.54 4.91
C THR A 127 -14.82 -2.31 3.41
N GLN A 128 -14.67 -3.38 2.63
CA GLN A 128 -14.78 -3.28 1.17
C GLN A 128 -16.17 -2.82 0.73
N ASP A 129 -17.24 -3.29 1.39
CA ASP A 129 -18.61 -2.85 1.07
C ASP A 129 -18.77 -1.34 1.27
N GLU A 130 -18.23 -0.77 2.35
CA GLU A 130 -18.31 0.67 2.58
C GLU A 130 -17.61 1.48 1.48
N VAL A 131 -16.42 1.06 1.06
CA VAL A 131 -15.71 1.72 -0.06
C VAL A 131 -16.48 1.52 -1.37
N TYR A 132 -17.04 0.33 -1.60
CA TYR A 132 -17.89 0.06 -2.75
C TYR A 132 -19.11 0.99 -2.78
N GLN A 133 -19.83 1.16 -1.67
CA GLN A 133 -21.00 2.05 -1.62
C GLN A 133 -20.63 3.50 -1.96
N LEU A 134 -19.47 3.99 -1.52
CA LEU A 134 -18.97 5.33 -1.87
C LEU A 134 -18.77 5.49 -3.39
N TYR A 135 -18.27 4.45 -4.05
CA TYR A 135 -17.86 4.49 -5.45
C TYR A 135 -18.81 3.80 -6.42
N SER A 136 -19.89 3.17 -5.97
CA SER A 136 -20.80 2.35 -6.77
C SER A 136 -21.36 3.06 -8.02
N GLY A 137 -21.53 4.39 -7.93
CA GLY A 137 -21.98 5.24 -9.02
C GLY A 137 -20.86 5.90 -9.84
N ALA A 138 -19.59 5.57 -9.60
CA ALA A 138 -18.45 6.17 -10.27
C ALA A 138 -18.40 5.80 -11.76
N THR A 139 -18.07 6.80 -12.57
CA THR A 139 -17.82 6.68 -13.99
C THR A 139 -16.45 7.25 -14.31
N TYR A 140 -15.80 6.70 -15.32
CA TYR A 140 -14.48 7.16 -15.73
C TYR A 140 -14.29 7.00 -17.24
N ASP A 141 -13.60 7.96 -17.87
CA ASP A 141 -13.16 7.86 -19.26
C ASP A 141 -11.70 7.36 -19.29
N TYR A 142 -11.52 6.10 -19.65
CA TYR A 142 -10.21 5.44 -19.72
C TYR A 142 -9.41 5.83 -20.98
N GLU A 143 -9.89 6.80 -21.77
CA GLU A 143 -9.25 7.26 -22.99
C GLU A 143 -9.02 6.13 -24.03
N ASN A 144 -9.81 5.05 -23.92
CA ASN A 144 -9.78 3.86 -24.77
C ASN A 144 -10.70 3.96 -26.01
N GLY A 145 -11.37 5.11 -26.20
CA GLY A 145 -12.33 5.34 -27.28
C GLY A 145 -13.76 4.91 -26.98
N ASN A 146 -14.03 4.34 -25.80
CA ASN A 146 -15.38 4.01 -25.34
C ASN A 146 -16.07 5.19 -24.63
N GLY A 147 -15.31 6.25 -24.32
CA GLY A 147 -15.78 7.39 -23.54
C GLY A 147 -15.98 7.03 -22.07
N GLU A 148 -16.77 7.83 -21.38
CA GLU A 148 -17.09 7.61 -19.97
C GLU A 148 -17.94 6.34 -19.78
N VAL A 149 -17.40 5.39 -18.99
CA VAL A 149 -18.05 4.12 -18.66
C VAL A 149 -18.19 3.97 -17.14
N PRO A 150 -19.22 3.26 -16.63
CA PRO A 150 -19.29 2.92 -15.21
C PRO A 150 -18.14 2.01 -14.81
N VAL A 151 -17.49 2.30 -13.68
CA VAL A 151 -16.30 1.55 -13.22
C VAL A 151 -16.62 0.06 -13.05
N TYR A 152 -17.74 -0.27 -12.43
CA TYR A 152 -18.21 -1.65 -12.19
C TYR A 152 -18.92 -2.30 -13.38
N ALA A 153 -18.91 -1.66 -14.55
CA ALA A 153 -19.40 -2.22 -15.80
C ALA A 153 -18.38 -2.00 -16.95
N ASN A 154 -17.11 -1.80 -16.60
CA ASN A 154 -16.05 -1.56 -17.55
C ASN A 154 -15.72 -2.85 -18.33
N PRO A 155 -15.89 -2.89 -19.67
CA PRO A 155 -15.61 -4.08 -20.46
C PRO A 155 -14.12 -4.48 -20.47
N ASP A 156 -13.22 -3.55 -20.15
CA ASP A 156 -11.76 -3.80 -20.09
C ASP A 156 -11.32 -4.38 -18.74
N ALA A 157 -12.21 -4.38 -17.73
CA ALA A 157 -12.02 -5.03 -16.43
C ALA A 157 -13.19 -5.99 -16.13
N PRO A 158 -13.41 -7.03 -16.96
CA PRO A 158 -14.58 -7.91 -16.87
C PRO A 158 -14.64 -8.72 -15.56
N GLU A 159 -13.52 -8.85 -14.86
CA GLU A 159 -13.42 -9.50 -13.55
C GLU A 159 -13.99 -8.67 -12.39
N ARG A 160 -14.16 -7.35 -12.56
CA ARG A 160 -14.72 -6.47 -11.52
C ARG A 160 -16.23 -6.64 -11.47
N ASP A 161 -16.73 -7.14 -10.35
CA ASP A 161 -18.15 -7.43 -10.14
C ASP A 161 -18.67 -6.79 -8.86
N ALA A 162 -19.75 -6.02 -8.96
CA ALA A 162 -20.31 -5.26 -7.85
C ALA A 162 -20.71 -6.11 -6.63
N ASP A 163 -21.14 -7.36 -6.84
CA ASP A 163 -21.72 -8.19 -5.79
C ASP A 163 -20.67 -9.12 -5.16
N THR A 164 -19.68 -9.56 -5.93
CA THR A 164 -18.75 -10.64 -5.53
C THR A 164 -17.28 -10.23 -5.51
N ARG A 165 -16.89 -9.22 -6.29
CA ARG A 165 -15.49 -8.79 -6.43
C ARG A 165 -15.41 -7.31 -6.82
N PRO A 166 -15.79 -6.39 -5.91
CA PRO A 166 -15.88 -4.96 -6.21
C PRO A 166 -14.51 -4.35 -6.53
N PHE A 167 -13.45 -4.89 -5.94
CA PHE A 167 -12.07 -4.47 -6.14
C PHE A 167 -11.21 -5.62 -6.63
N ILE A 168 -10.18 -5.31 -7.43
CA ILE A 168 -9.31 -6.31 -8.07
C ILE A 168 -7.83 -6.00 -7.78
N PRO A 169 -6.96 -7.02 -7.71
CA PRO A 169 -5.52 -6.86 -7.48
C PRO A 169 -4.91 -5.76 -8.36
N GLY A 170 -4.24 -4.80 -7.72
CA GLY A 170 -3.69 -3.61 -8.37
C GLY A 170 -4.45 -2.32 -8.04
N ASP A 171 -5.71 -2.42 -7.62
CA ASP A 171 -6.44 -1.28 -7.07
C ASP A 171 -5.77 -0.78 -5.80
N THR A 172 -5.62 0.54 -5.70
CA THR A 172 -5.02 1.19 -4.54
C THR A 172 -5.98 2.16 -3.88
N PHE A 173 -5.86 2.26 -2.57
CA PHE A 173 -6.70 3.11 -1.74
C PHE A 173 -5.86 4.02 -0.87
N SER A 174 -6.40 5.19 -0.60
CA SER A 174 -5.81 6.14 0.34
C SER A 174 -6.90 6.76 1.17
N MET A 175 -6.62 6.99 2.45
CA MET A 175 -7.48 7.81 3.29
C MET A 175 -6.74 9.07 3.68
N LYS A 176 -7.39 10.20 3.43
CA LYS A 176 -6.98 11.54 3.84
C LYS A 176 -7.97 12.10 4.85
N TRP A 177 -7.61 13.18 5.51
CA TRP A 177 -8.46 13.82 6.51
C TRP A 177 -8.36 15.33 6.48
N ILE A 178 -9.46 15.97 6.84
CA ILE A 178 -9.54 17.41 7.05
C ILE A 178 -9.85 17.66 8.53
N LEU A 179 -9.04 18.50 9.17
CA LEU A 179 -9.20 18.87 10.58
C LEU A 179 -9.80 20.27 10.69
N TYR A 180 -10.89 20.38 11.45
CA TYR A 180 -11.55 21.64 11.74
C TYR A 180 -11.32 21.98 13.20
N THR A 181 -10.97 23.24 13.45
CA THR A 181 -10.63 23.71 14.79
C THR A 181 -11.69 24.66 15.34
N ASP A 182 -11.73 24.78 16.66
CA ASP A 182 -12.67 25.62 17.41
C ASP A 182 -12.53 27.12 17.12
N ASP A 183 -11.35 27.56 16.72
CA ASP A 183 -11.08 28.92 16.24
C ASP A 183 -11.59 29.20 14.81
N GLY A 184 -12.14 28.18 14.13
CA GLY A 184 -12.73 28.26 12.79
C GLY A 184 -11.78 27.96 11.63
N ARG A 185 -10.51 27.61 11.89
CA ARG A 185 -9.56 27.22 10.84
C ARG A 185 -9.76 25.78 10.38
N VAL A 186 -9.37 25.53 9.13
CA VAL A 186 -9.45 24.25 8.43
C VAL A 186 -8.06 23.86 7.97
N PHE A 187 -7.65 22.64 8.29
CA PHE A 187 -6.38 22.05 7.90
C PHE A 187 -6.68 20.86 6.99
N ASP A 188 -6.51 21.06 5.68
CA ASP A 188 -6.78 20.10 4.61
C ASP A 188 -5.51 19.56 3.93
N SER A 189 -4.36 20.17 4.23
CA SER A 189 -3.09 19.87 3.61
C SER A 189 -1.93 20.33 4.48
N TRP A 190 -0.81 19.62 4.37
CA TRP A 190 0.44 19.96 5.06
C TRP A 190 1.62 19.83 4.11
N SER A 191 2.72 20.50 4.43
CA SER A 191 3.95 20.34 3.66
C SER A 191 4.50 18.91 3.82
N PRO A 192 5.25 18.38 2.82
CA PRO A 192 5.83 17.05 2.91
C PRO A 192 6.64 16.82 4.19
N SER A 193 7.37 17.82 4.67
CA SER A 193 8.14 17.72 5.92
C SER A 193 7.25 17.48 7.16
N VAL A 194 6.05 18.04 7.22
CA VAL A 194 5.10 17.71 8.30
C VAL A 194 4.64 16.26 8.17
N CYS A 195 4.36 15.80 6.95
CA CYS A 195 3.87 14.46 6.69
C CYS A 195 4.89 13.35 6.93
N THR A 196 6.20 13.62 6.83
CA THR A 196 7.25 12.59 6.84
C THR A 196 8.32 12.76 7.91
N GLU A 197 8.57 13.98 8.39
CA GLU A 197 9.67 14.26 9.34
C GLU A 197 9.15 14.63 10.73
N PHE A 198 7.92 15.12 10.84
CA PHE A 198 7.36 15.50 12.12
C PHE A 198 6.99 14.24 12.94
N PRO A 199 7.40 14.15 14.21
CA PRO A 199 7.14 12.96 15.02
C PRO A 199 5.64 12.69 15.17
N GLU A 200 5.25 11.45 14.92
CA GLU A 200 3.84 11.02 14.98
C GLU A 200 2.95 11.89 14.10
N ALA A 201 3.34 12.10 12.84
CA ALA A 201 2.53 12.77 11.85
C ALA A 201 2.55 11.98 10.54
N ASN A 202 1.40 11.93 9.88
CA ASN A 202 1.29 11.62 8.47
C ASN A 202 0.15 12.47 7.88
N CYS A 203 -0.06 12.36 6.58
CA CYS A 203 -1.09 13.13 5.86
C CYS A 203 -2.07 12.22 5.10
N SER A 204 -1.75 10.95 5.01
CA SER A 204 -2.63 9.90 4.53
C SER A 204 -2.18 8.56 5.10
N ILE A 205 -3.05 7.57 4.99
CA ILE A 205 -2.69 6.16 5.08
C ILE A 205 -3.15 5.46 3.82
N ASN A 206 -2.31 4.56 3.30
CA ASN A 206 -2.58 3.86 2.05
C ASN A 206 -2.69 2.37 2.34
N TRP A 207 -3.56 1.71 1.60
CA TRP A 207 -3.67 0.26 1.55
C TRP A 207 -3.99 -0.14 0.11
N THR A 208 -3.81 -1.40 -0.21
CA THR A 208 -4.14 -1.96 -1.52
C THR A 208 -5.14 -3.09 -1.34
N ILE A 209 -5.58 -3.66 -2.45
CA ILE A 209 -6.09 -5.02 -2.45
C ILE A 209 -4.99 -5.98 -2.88
N VAL A 210 -4.76 -6.99 -2.05
CA VAL A 210 -3.79 -8.05 -2.32
C VAL A 210 -4.51 -9.38 -2.48
N CYS A 211 -3.88 -10.27 -3.22
CA CYS A 211 -4.27 -11.68 -3.20
C CYS A 211 -3.89 -12.28 -1.83
N ALA A 212 -4.48 -13.43 -1.49
CA ALA A 212 -4.13 -14.12 -0.26
C ALA A 212 -2.62 -14.36 -0.19
N GLU A 213 -2.01 -14.19 0.99
CA GLU A 213 -0.58 -14.47 1.22
C GLU A 213 -0.34 -15.93 1.60
N THR A 214 -1.41 -16.63 1.98
CA THR A 214 -1.39 -18.01 2.41
C THR A 214 -2.59 -18.74 1.84
N ILE A 215 -2.43 -20.02 1.52
CA ILE A 215 -3.52 -20.88 1.08
C ILE A 215 -4.51 -21.05 2.24
N ALA A 216 -5.69 -20.42 2.14
CA ALA A 216 -6.68 -20.38 3.22
C ALA A 216 -7.32 -21.75 3.50
N ASN A 217 -7.42 -22.62 2.48
CA ASN A 217 -7.90 -23.99 2.62
C ASN A 217 -6.89 -24.98 2.01
N PRO A 218 -5.81 -25.34 2.74
CA PRO A 218 -4.78 -26.24 2.24
C PRO A 218 -5.22 -27.65 1.82
N PRO A 219 -6.24 -28.29 2.42
CA PRO A 219 -6.57 -29.68 2.07
C PRO A 219 -7.00 -29.86 0.61
N GLY A 220 -6.48 -30.92 -0.03
CA GLY A 220 -6.81 -31.30 -1.40
C GLY A 220 -5.63 -31.84 -2.18
N ASP A 221 -5.86 -32.15 -3.45
CA ASP A 221 -4.83 -32.65 -4.37
C ASP A 221 -4.22 -31.52 -5.19
N TYR A 222 -2.95 -31.21 -4.94
CA TYR A 222 -2.15 -30.31 -5.76
C TYR A 222 -1.41 -31.11 -6.82
N VAL A 223 -1.38 -30.62 -8.06
CA VAL A 223 -0.70 -31.28 -9.17
C VAL A 223 0.56 -30.49 -9.51
N LEU A 224 1.71 -31.15 -9.42
CA LEU A 224 2.99 -30.64 -9.89
C LEU A 224 3.25 -31.25 -11.26
N SER A 225 3.34 -30.44 -12.31
CA SER A 225 3.80 -30.88 -13.63
C SER A 225 5.20 -30.36 -13.86
N LEU A 226 6.14 -31.26 -14.08
CA LEU A 226 7.55 -30.98 -14.20
C LEU A 226 7.98 -31.32 -15.63
N GLU A 227 8.83 -30.48 -16.21
CA GLU A 227 9.44 -30.68 -17.52
C GLU A 227 10.95 -30.40 -17.46
N ASP A 228 11.72 -31.11 -18.27
CA ASP A 228 13.17 -30.96 -18.43
C ASP A 228 13.48 -30.88 -19.93
N ASP A 229 14.11 -29.77 -20.33
CA ASP A 229 14.45 -29.48 -21.73
C ASP A 229 15.45 -30.48 -22.34
N TYR A 230 16.33 -31.08 -21.54
CA TYR A 230 17.41 -31.95 -22.02
C TYR A 230 17.18 -33.42 -21.70
N GLY A 231 16.32 -33.71 -20.73
CA GLY A 231 15.86 -35.04 -20.39
C GLY A 231 16.86 -35.86 -19.60
N ASP A 232 17.84 -35.24 -18.97
CA ASP A 232 18.83 -35.86 -18.07
C ASP A 232 18.55 -35.61 -16.59
N GLY A 233 17.39 -35.03 -16.28
CA GLY A 233 16.90 -34.71 -14.96
C GLY A 233 17.26 -33.29 -14.53
N TRP A 234 16.70 -32.87 -13.40
CA TRP A 234 16.89 -31.51 -12.88
C TRP A 234 18.20 -31.30 -12.10
N ASN A 235 19.15 -32.23 -12.21
CA ASN A 235 20.53 -32.06 -11.73
C ASN A 235 20.66 -31.55 -10.28
N GLY A 236 19.81 -32.07 -9.40
CA GLY A 236 19.78 -31.71 -7.96
C GLY A 236 18.80 -30.61 -7.59
N ALA A 237 18.13 -29.97 -8.57
CA ALA A 237 17.03 -29.06 -8.32
C ALA A 237 15.73 -29.81 -8.03
N ALA A 238 14.82 -29.20 -7.29
CA ALA A 238 13.53 -29.78 -6.93
C ALA A 238 12.48 -28.72 -6.57
N LEU A 239 11.20 -29.08 -6.74
CA LEU A 239 10.11 -28.41 -6.05
C LEU A 239 9.97 -28.98 -4.65
N GLN A 240 10.04 -28.12 -3.64
CA GLN A 240 9.83 -28.47 -2.25
C GLN A 240 8.41 -28.13 -1.83
N VAL A 241 7.68 -29.09 -1.26
CA VAL A 241 6.36 -28.87 -0.67
C VAL A 241 6.45 -29.04 0.84
N ILE A 242 6.00 -28.02 1.57
CA ILE A 242 6.12 -27.95 3.03
C ILE A 242 4.72 -27.97 3.63
N VAL A 243 4.35 -29.10 4.24
CA VAL A 243 3.05 -29.28 4.91
C VAL A 243 3.28 -29.28 6.42
N ASP A 244 2.70 -28.31 7.13
CA ASP A 244 2.85 -28.14 8.59
C ASP A 244 4.33 -28.19 9.06
N GLY A 245 5.21 -27.57 8.27
CA GLY A 245 6.66 -27.52 8.52
C GLY A 245 7.45 -28.75 8.10
N VAL A 246 6.81 -29.76 7.48
CA VAL A 246 7.48 -30.96 6.95
C VAL A 246 7.71 -30.80 5.44
N ALA A 247 8.96 -30.65 5.05
CA ALA A 247 9.38 -30.53 3.65
C ALA A 247 9.48 -31.89 2.94
N THR A 248 9.01 -31.95 1.69
CA THR A 248 9.18 -33.07 0.76
C THR A 248 9.58 -32.52 -0.61
N ASP A 249 10.65 -33.06 -1.19
CA ASP A 249 11.17 -32.62 -2.48
C ASP A 249 10.66 -33.51 -3.63
N TYR A 250 10.33 -32.87 -4.76
CA TYR A 250 9.85 -33.48 -5.99
C TYR A 250 10.70 -33.01 -7.17
N THR A 251 11.20 -33.94 -7.97
CA THR A 251 12.15 -33.67 -9.04
C THR A 251 11.95 -34.62 -10.21
N ILE A 252 12.69 -34.38 -11.30
CA ILE A 252 12.86 -35.33 -12.40
C ILE A 252 14.28 -35.91 -12.29
N ASP A 253 14.39 -37.22 -12.05
CA ASP A 253 15.69 -37.90 -11.99
C ASP A 253 16.27 -38.21 -13.38
N ASP A 254 15.40 -38.45 -14.38
CA ASP A 254 15.72 -38.76 -15.78
C ASP A 254 14.46 -38.62 -16.65
N GLY A 255 14.61 -38.25 -17.93
CA GLY A 255 13.50 -38.06 -18.87
C GLY A 255 12.96 -36.62 -18.94
N PHE A 256 12.04 -36.37 -19.88
CA PHE A 256 11.62 -35.01 -20.26
C PHE A 256 10.47 -34.43 -19.43
N SER A 257 9.76 -35.26 -18.65
CA SER A 257 8.59 -34.81 -17.91
C SER A 257 8.23 -35.77 -16.79
N ASP A 258 7.71 -35.23 -15.69
CA ASP A 258 7.07 -36.02 -14.64
C ASP A 258 5.83 -35.29 -14.08
N THR A 259 4.96 -36.02 -13.40
CA THR A 259 3.78 -35.43 -12.76
C THR A 259 3.54 -36.06 -11.41
N TYR A 260 3.46 -35.21 -10.39
CA TYR A 260 3.19 -35.61 -9.01
C TYR A 260 1.84 -35.07 -8.55
N THR A 261 1.12 -35.88 -7.78
CA THR A 261 -0.05 -35.43 -7.05
C THR A 261 0.29 -35.40 -5.57
N VAL A 262 0.23 -34.23 -4.97
CA VAL A 262 0.47 -33.99 -3.55
C VAL A 262 -0.88 -33.87 -2.85
N THR A 263 -1.28 -34.94 -2.16
CA THR A 263 -2.50 -34.95 -1.34
C THR A 263 -2.22 -34.31 0.01
N VAL A 264 -2.73 -33.10 0.21
CA VAL A 264 -2.65 -32.36 1.46
C VAL A 264 -3.84 -32.77 2.35
N PRO A 265 -3.60 -33.29 3.56
CA PRO A 265 -4.65 -33.86 4.40
C PRO A 265 -5.56 -32.80 5.04
N ASP A 266 -6.78 -33.23 5.38
CA ASP A 266 -7.70 -32.41 6.19
C ASP A 266 -7.04 -32.01 7.52
N GLY A 267 -7.21 -30.74 7.90
CA GLY A 267 -6.67 -30.19 9.15
C GLY A 267 -5.25 -29.65 9.05
N THR A 268 -4.64 -29.62 7.86
CA THR A 268 -3.39 -28.88 7.62
C THR A 268 -3.57 -27.40 7.95
N SER A 269 -2.63 -26.86 8.72
CA SER A 269 -2.63 -25.46 9.18
C SER A 269 -1.78 -24.56 8.30
N THR A 270 -0.70 -25.07 7.73
CA THR A 270 0.18 -24.31 6.83
C THR A 270 0.62 -25.16 5.64
N LEU A 271 0.58 -24.59 4.45
CA LEU A 271 1.12 -25.15 3.22
C LEU A 271 1.94 -24.09 2.48
N THR A 272 3.21 -24.36 2.22
CA THR A 272 4.07 -23.51 1.39
C THR A 272 4.80 -24.35 0.34
N PHE A 273 5.19 -23.69 -0.75
CA PHE A 273 5.97 -24.28 -1.83
C PHE A 273 7.30 -23.55 -1.94
N GLY A 274 8.37 -24.28 -2.25
CA GLY A 274 9.70 -23.75 -2.42
C GLY A 274 10.40 -24.35 -3.63
N PHE A 275 11.49 -23.72 -4.02
CA PHE A 275 12.42 -24.23 -5.02
C PHE A 275 13.76 -24.52 -4.38
N VAL A 276 14.28 -25.72 -4.62
CA VAL A 276 15.64 -26.13 -4.29
C VAL A 276 16.47 -25.98 -5.54
N SER A 277 17.54 -25.17 -5.47
CA SER A 277 18.46 -24.93 -6.59
C SER A 277 19.41 -26.10 -6.79
N GLY A 278 19.69 -26.41 -8.05
CA GLY A 278 20.66 -27.42 -8.50
C GLY A 278 21.62 -26.87 -9.54
N ASP A 279 22.24 -27.76 -10.30
CA ASP A 279 22.97 -27.35 -11.50
C ASP A 279 21.97 -27.12 -12.65
N TYR A 280 22.24 -26.14 -13.51
CA TYR A 280 21.44 -25.85 -14.71
C TYR A 280 19.97 -25.48 -14.46
N ASP A 281 19.64 -24.78 -13.36
CA ASP A 281 18.29 -24.30 -13.02
C ASP A 281 17.54 -23.60 -14.18
N SER A 282 18.25 -23.02 -15.16
CA SER A 282 17.63 -22.42 -16.34
C SER A 282 16.86 -23.39 -17.24
N GLU A 283 17.04 -24.70 -17.05
CA GLU A 283 16.44 -25.79 -17.84
C GLU A 283 15.21 -26.38 -17.15
N VAL A 284 14.92 -25.94 -15.92
CA VAL A 284 13.83 -26.43 -15.09
C VAL A 284 12.52 -25.71 -15.41
N ILE A 285 11.53 -26.48 -15.82
CA ILE A 285 10.19 -25.99 -16.20
C ILE A 285 9.16 -26.66 -15.29
N PHE A 286 8.27 -25.89 -14.68
CA PHE A 286 7.24 -26.45 -13.81
C PHE A 286 5.95 -25.66 -13.76
N THR A 287 4.88 -26.35 -13.36
CA THR A 287 3.61 -25.74 -12.96
C THR A 287 3.08 -26.39 -11.68
N ILE A 288 2.54 -25.57 -10.79
CA ILE A 288 1.83 -26.00 -9.58
C ILE A 288 0.36 -25.65 -9.78
N THR A 289 -0.50 -26.67 -9.76
CA THR A 289 -1.95 -26.53 -9.92
C THR A 289 -2.67 -26.89 -8.64
N SER A 290 -3.60 -26.04 -8.22
CA SER A 290 -4.41 -26.23 -7.02
C SER A 290 -5.50 -27.29 -7.15
N PRO A 291 -6.13 -27.74 -6.04
CA PRO A 291 -7.30 -28.60 -6.07
C PRO A 291 -8.49 -28.00 -6.83
N LYS A 292 -8.55 -26.67 -6.97
CA LYS A 292 -9.54 -25.94 -7.76
C LYS A 292 -9.24 -25.93 -9.26
N GLY A 293 -8.05 -26.38 -9.67
CA GLY A 293 -7.61 -26.43 -11.06
C GLY A 293 -6.91 -25.16 -11.56
N ASN A 294 -6.53 -24.25 -10.66
CA ASN A 294 -5.84 -23.01 -11.01
C ASN A 294 -4.33 -23.19 -10.91
N VAL A 295 -3.58 -22.60 -11.84
CA VAL A 295 -2.11 -22.56 -11.76
C VAL A 295 -1.73 -21.47 -10.78
N ILE A 296 -1.05 -21.84 -9.70
CA ILE A 296 -0.67 -20.95 -8.59
C ILE A 296 0.82 -20.62 -8.57
N ALA A 297 1.64 -21.32 -9.35
CA ALA A 297 3.04 -20.98 -9.59
C ALA A 297 3.54 -21.68 -10.87
N SER A 298 4.47 -21.04 -11.59
CA SER A 298 5.10 -21.65 -12.77
C SER A 298 6.48 -21.08 -13.09
N ALA A 299 7.28 -21.89 -13.78
CA ALA A 299 8.46 -21.50 -14.55
C ALA A 299 8.36 -22.16 -15.93
N ASP A 300 8.49 -21.41 -17.02
CA ASP A 300 8.13 -21.84 -18.38
C ASP A 300 9.30 -21.82 -19.39
N GLY A 301 10.53 -21.82 -18.89
CA GLY A 301 11.77 -21.75 -19.69
C GLY A 301 12.09 -20.35 -20.24
N THR A 302 11.11 -19.43 -20.27
CA THR A 302 11.36 -17.99 -20.50
C THR A 302 11.52 -17.22 -19.21
N VAL A 303 10.84 -17.70 -18.16
CA VAL A 303 11.04 -17.31 -16.77
C VAL A 303 11.93 -18.37 -16.12
N THR A 304 13.14 -17.99 -15.73
CA THR A 304 14.00 -18.87 -14.92
C THR A 304 13.32 -19.14 -13.58
N PRO A 305 13.43 -20.36 -13.03
CA PRO A 305 12.98 -20.61 -11.67
C PRO A 305 13.54 -19.55 -10.71
N PRO A 306 12.75 -19.15 -9.70
CA PRO A 306 13.24 -18.19 -8.71
C PRO A 306 14.45 -18.76 -7.98
N ALA A 307 15.23 -17.87 -7.34
CA ALA A 307 16.33 -18.29 -6.49
C ALA A 307 15.84 -19.24 -5.38
N GLU A 308 16.73 -20.12 -4.89
CA GLU A 308 16.45 -21.07 -3.82
C GLU A 308 15.65 -20.42 -2.67
N GLY A 309 14.54 -21.05 -2.27
CA GLY A 309 13.66 -20.55 -1.22
C GLY A 309 12.17 -20.69 -1.54
N GLU A 310 11.35 -19.98 -0.78
CA GLU A 310 9.89 -20.02 -0.91
C GLU A 310 9.42 -19.38 -2.23
N LEU A 311 8.43 -20.01 -2.87
CA LEU A 311 7.81 -19.54 -4.10
C LEU A 311 6.74 -18.50 -3.80
N THR A 312 6.72 -17.41 -4.57
CA THR A 312 5.55 -16.52 -4.64
C THR A 312 4.42 -17.24 -5.37
N LEU A 313 3.27 -17.33 -4.73
CA LEU A 313 2.08 -17.95 -5.32
C LEU A 313 1.11 -16.89 -5.87
N ASP A 314 0.54 -17.16 -7.03
CA ASP A 314 -0.63 -16.46 -7.55
C ASP A 314 -1.89 -17.08 -6.95
N LEU A 315 -2.31 -16.55 -5.80
CA LEU A 315 -3.52 -16.99 -5.08
C LEU A 315 -4.76 -16.17 -5.45
N CYS A 316 -4.72 -15.37 -6.52
CA CYS A 316 -5.83 -14.49 -6.89
C CYS A 316 -7.09 -15.26 -7.35
N LEU A 317 -6.94 -16.56 -7.64
CA LEU A 317 -8.02 -17.47 -8.04
C LEU A 317 -8.19 -18.66 -7.06
N GLU A 318 -7.47 -18.67 -5.93
CA GLU A 318 -7.43 -19.80 -4.99
C GLU A 318 -8.55 -19.87 -3.96
#